data_AF-A0A8X7WA25-F1
#
_entry.id   AF-A0A8X7WA25-F1
#
_cell.length_a   1.000
_cell.length_b   1.000
_cell.length_c   1.000
_cell.angle_alpha   90.00
_cell.angle_beta   90.00
_cell.angle_gamma   90.00
#
_symmetry.space_group_name_H-M   'P 1'
#
loop_
_entity.id
_entity.type
_entity.pdbx_description
1 polymer ?
#
loop_
_entity_poly.entity_id
_entity_poly.type
_entity_poly.pdbx_seq_one_letter_code
_entity_poly.pdbx_strand_id
1 'polypeptide(L)'
;MSSEEKNLIEILEEGHKVDIVKYIDYVSAPQAGAIATFSGTTRDMFEGKAVLELRYEAYNPNPAIHPSPPPIRYRVNSTETTSNHHHHSNKDHLLRVCTILYQQQNSPDSRLVSKLSSTEFQLTHEFFLQVCNNFPLSWRPVHRFFLYSQTHHSLGFSHTSVTYNKILGIIGKSRNMDLFWELAQETGKRGLANDKTFRVVLRTLASAREMKKCVSFSTS
;
A
#
# COMPACT_ATOMS: atom_id res chain seq x y z
N MET A 1 17.83 -25.10 -36.58
CA MET A 1 16.91 -25.98 -35.84
C MET A 1 16.12 -25.09 -34.89
N SER A 2 14.79 -25.13 -34.96
CA SER A 2 13.92 -24.36 -34.07
C SER A 2 14.18 -24.82 -32.64
N SER A 3 14.70 -23.93 -31.78
CA SER A 3 14.72 -24.20 -30.34
C SER A 3 13.27 -24.26 -29.90
N GLU A 4 12.79 -25.46 -29.57
CA GLU A 4 11.48 -25.62 -28.94
C GLU A 4 11.46 -24.78 -27.65
N GLU A 5 10.44 -23.94 -27.54
CA GLU A 5 10.24 -23.06 -26.40
C GLU A 5 9.79 -23.91 -25.20
N LYS A 6 10.73 -24.25 -24.29
CA LYS A 6 10.50 -25.18 -23.16
C LYS A 6 9.82 -24.48 -21.97
N ASN A 7 8.61 -24.00 -22.16
CA ASN A 7 7.81 -23.41 -21.08
C ASN A 7 7.24 -24.50 -20.15
N LEU A 8 7.42 -24.36 -18.84
CA LEU A 8 6.82 -25.22 -17.81
C LEU A 8 5.72 -24.44 -17.09
N ILE A 9 4.51 -24.99 -17.07
CA ILE A 9 3.35 -24.46 -16.33
C ILE A 9 2.84 -25.57 -15.42
N GLU A 10 2.76 -25.32 -14.12
CA GLU A 10 2.25 -26.27 -13.12
C GLU A 10 1.19 -25.58 -12.24
N ILE A 11 0.03 -26.21 -12.11
CA ILE A 11 -1.08 -25.75 -11.25
C ILE A 11 -1.14 -26.70 -10.05
N LEU A 12 -1.02 -26.17 -8.84
CA LEU A 12 -1.07 -26.93 -7.59
C LEU A 12 -2.42 -26.74 -6.91
N GLU A 13 -2.96 -27.81 -6.33
CA GLU A 13 -4.19 -27.74 -5.53
C GLU A 13 -3.97 -27.06 -4.17
N GLU A 14 -5.05 -26.56 -3.57
CA GLU A 14 -5.02 -25.91 -2.27
C GLU A 14 -4.33 -26.78 -1.20
N GLY A 15 -3.47 -26.15 -0.38
CA GLY A 15 -2.68 -26.85 0.65
C GLY A 15 -1.36 -27.45 0.17
N HIS A 16 -1.14 -27.58 -1.15
CA HIS A 16 0.17 -27.97 -1.69
C HIS A 16 1.12 -26.79 -1.75
N LYS A 17 2.32 -26.95 -1.16
CA LYS A 17 3.35 -25.92 -1.16
C LYS A 17 4.10 -25.91 -2.48
N VAL A 18 4.41 -24.71 -2.97
CA VAL A 18 5.28 -24.50 -4.13
C VAL A 18 6.71 -24.93 -3.78
N ASP A 19 7.26 -25.90 -4.49
CA ASP A 19 8.65 -26.31 -4.37
C ASP A 19 9.55 -25.43 -5.25
N ILE A 20 10.08 -24.36 -4.65
CA ILE A 20 10.89 -23.38 -5.39
C ILE A 20 12.19 -23.97 -5.94
N VAL A 21 12.75 -25.00 -5.29
CA VAL A 21 14.04 -25.59 -5.67
C VAL A 21 13.89 -26.35 -6.98
N LYS A 22 12.82 -27.16 -7.10
CA LYS A 22 12.43 -27.86 -8.34
C LYS A 22 12.42 -26.93 -9.56
N TYR A 23 11.83 -25.74 -9.43
CA TYR A 23 11.70 -24.80 -10.54
C TYR A 23 13.00 -24.06 -10.87
N ILE A 24 13.80 -23.72 -9.85
CA ILE A 24 15.14 -23.14 -10.04
C ILE A 24 16.02 -24.10 -10.82
N ASP A 25 16.01 -25.39 -10.47
CA ASP A 25 16.79 -26.42 -11.16
C ASP A 25 16.33 -26.59 -12.61
N TYR A 26 15.00 -26.53 -12.87
CA TYR A 26 14.45 -26.62 -14.22
C TYR A 26 14.92 -25.49 -15.15
N VAL A 27 15.02 -24.25 -14.64
CA VAL A 27 15.43 -23.08 -15.45
C VAL A 27 16.94 -22.81 -15.41
N SER A 28 17.69 -23.58 -14.63
CA SER A 28 19.15 -23.43 -14.51
C SER A 28 19.87 -23.83 -15.80
N ALA A 29 20.88 -23.05 -16.19
CA ALA A 29 21.75 -23.36 -17.32
C ALA A 29 23.20 -22.97 -17.01
N PRO A 30 24.21 -23.76 -17.42
CA PRO A 30 25.61 -23.41 -17.17
C PRO A 30 26.04 -22.04 -17.70
N GLN A 31 25.41 -21.57 -18.79
CA GLN A 31 25.64 -20.24 -19.35
C GLN A 31 24.85 -19.09 -18.70
N ALA A 32 23.95 -19.37 -17.75
CA ALA A 32 23.13 -18.34 -17.11
C ALA A 32 23.92 -17.65 -15.98
N GLY A 33 24.06 -16.33 -16.06
CA GLY A 33 24.76 -15.55 -15.03
C GLY A 33 23.93 -15.30 -13.75
N ALA A 34 22.60 -15.40 -13.85
CA ALA A 34 21.67 -15.28 -12.72
C ALA A 34 20.29 -15.87 -13.08
N ILE A 35 19.51 -16.23 -12.06
CA ILE A 35 18.11 -16.62 -12.19
C ILE A 35 17.25 -15.57 -11.49
N ALA A 36 16.26 -15.02 -12.20
CA ALA A 36 15.31 -14.06 -11.64
C ALA A 36 14.01 -14.79 -11.29
N THR A 37 13.65 -14.82 -10.00
CA THR A 37 12.40 -15.43 -9.51
C THR A 37 11.45 -14.35 -9.02
N PHE A 38 10.19 -14.40 -9.47
CA PHE A 38 9.12 -13.54 -8.99
C PHE A 38 8.06 -14.41 -8.32
N SER A 39 7.72 -14.10 -7.07
CA SER A 39 6.64 -14.76 -6.35
C SER A 39 5.68 -13.69 -5.84
N GLY A 40 4.39 -13.95 -6.02
CA GLY A 40 3.33 -13.04 -5.62
C GLY A 40 2.02 -13.78 -5.47
N THR A 41 1.17 -13.27 -4.59
CA THR A 41 -0.20 -13.74 -4.43
C THR A 41 -1.13 -12.71 -5.07
N THR A 42 -2.08 -13.14 -5.89
CA THR A 42 -3.22 -12.29 -6.25
C THR A 42 -4.36 -12.48 -5.27
N ARG A 43 -5.22 -11.47 -5.12
CA ARG A 43 -6.53 -11.66 -4.50
C ARG A 43 -7.47 -12.23 -5.56
N ASP A 44 -8.43 -13.04 -5.13
CA ASP A 44 -9.51 -13.54 -6.01
C ASP A 44 -10.36 -12.39 -6.57
N MET A 45 -10.34 -11.24 -5.90
CA MET A 45 -11.07 -10.04 -6.29
C MET A 45 -10.12 -8.85 -6.49
N PHE A 46 -10.27 -8.18 -7.64
CA PHE A 46 -9.64 -6.89 -7.94
C PHE A 46 -10.71 -5.91 -8.43
N GLU A 47 -10.80 -4.72 -7.83
CA GLU A 47 -11.86 -3.72 -8.11
C GLU A 47 -13.29 -4.29 -8.04
N GLY A 48 -13.54 -5.23 -7.11
CA GLY A 48 -14.85 -5.86 -6.94
C GLY A 48 -15.21 -6.88 -8.01
N LYS A 49 -14.27 -7.19 -8.91
CA LYS A 49 -14.43 -8.19 -9.97
C LYS A 49 -13.54 -9.39 -9.71
N ALA A 50 -14.04 -10.59 -10.03
CA ALA A 50 -13.24 -11.80 -9.97
C ALA A 50 -12.04 -11.69 -10.93
N VAL A 51 -10.84 -11.99 -10.43
CA VAL A 51 -9.63 -12.06 -11.25
C VAL A 51 -9.66 -13.36 -12.03
N LEU A 52 -9.76 -13.27 -13.36
CA LEU A 52 -9.87 -14.44 -14.23
C LEU A 52 -8.52 -14.88 -14.79
N GLU A 53 -7.64 -13.93 -15.07
CA GLU A 53 -6.38 -14.20 -15.73
C GLU A 53 -5.31 -13.22 -15.25
N LEU A 54 -4.16 -13.78 -14.87
CA LEU A 54 -2.93 -13.03 -14.63
C LEU A 54 -2.07 -13.10 -15.88
N ARG A 55 -1.68 -11.95 -16.43
CA ARG A 55 -0.73 -11.87 -17.53
C ARG A 55 0.55 -11.22 -17.07
N TYR A 56 1.66 -11.85 -17.45
CA TYR A 56 3.00 -11.33 -17.24
C TYR A 56 3.58 -10.91 -18.60
N GLU A 57 4.08 -9.69 -18.70
CA GLU A 57 4.87 -9.22 -19.85
C GLU A 57 6.33 -9.13 -19.41
N ALA A 58 7.20 -9.99 -19.97
CA ALA A 58 8.64 -9.90 -19.75
C ALA A 58 9.22 -8.66 -20.44
N TYR A 59 10.29 -8.09 -19.88
CA TYR A 59 10.93 -6.89 -20.43
C TYR A 59 11.61 -7.19 -21.77
N ASN A 60 11.34 -6.39 -22.81
CA ASN A 60 12.19 -6.37 -24.00
C ASN A 60 13.52 -5.69 -23.61
N PRO A 61 14.67 -6.39 -23.69
CA PRO A 61 15.92 -5.89 -23.12
C PRO A 61 16.33 -4.56 -23.77
N ASN A 62 16.31 -3.49 -22.96
CA ASN A 62 16.94 -2.22 -23.28
C ASN A 62 18.22 -2.12 -22.43
N PRO A 63 19.42 -2.11 -23.01
CA PRO A 63 20.69 -2.20 -22.28
C PRO A 63 21.02 -0.98 -21.39
N ALA A 64 20.18 0.07 -21.36
CA ALA A 64 20.47 1.33 -20.66
C ALA A 64 19.73 1.55 -19.32
N ILE A 65 18.90 0.62 -18.84
CA ILE A 65 18.06 0.85 -17.64
C ILE A 65 18.17 -0.33 -16.68
N HIS A 66 18.47 -0.04 -15.40
CA HIS A 66 18.41 -1.00 -14.30
C HIS A 66 17.06 -1.75 -14.31
N PRO A 67 17.04 -3.10 -14.16
CA PRO A 67 15.80 -3.86 -14.22
C PRO A 67 14.88 -3.49 -13.05
N SER A 68 13.84 -2.72 -13.35
CA SER A 68 12.70 -2.52 -12.46
C SER A 68 11.71 -3.66 -12.70
N PRO A 69 11.02 -4.21 -11.67
CA PRO A 69 10.04 -5.27 -11.87
C PRO A 69 8.94 -4.80 -12.84
N PRO A 70 8.55 -5.60 -13.85
CA PRO A 70 7.48 -5.22 -14.76
C PRO A 70 6.13 -5.15 -14.02
N PRO A 71 5.22 -4.25 -14.43
CA PRO A 71 3.89 -4.18 -13.86
C PRO A 71 3.06 -5.41 -14.26
N ILE A 72 2.44 -6.07 -13.28
CA ILE A 72 1.49 -7.16 -13.52
C ILE A 72 0.19 -6.57 -14.10
N ARG A 73 -0.28 -7.10 -15.23
CA ARG A 73 -1.56 -6.74 -15.85
C ARG A 73 -2.57 -7.86 -15.66
N TYR A 74 -3.77 -7.53 -15.19
CA TYR A 74 -4.89 -8.47 -15.06
C TYR A 74 -5.94 -8.19 -16.13
N ARG A 75 -6.63 -9.24 -16.60
CA ARG A 75 -7.80 -9.13 -17.48
C ARG A 75 -9.05 -9.49 -16.68
N VAL A 76 -10.04 -8.61 -16.70
CA VAL A 76 -11.35 -8.79 -16.04
C VAL A 76 -12.44 -8.92 -17.10
N ASN A 77 -13.51 -9.68 -16.82
CA ASN A 77 -14.63 -9.84 -17.74
C ASN A 77 -15.37 -8.51 -17.97
N SER A 78 -15.61 -8.19 -19.23
CA SER A 78 -16.61 -7.22 -19.67
C SER A 78 -17.93 -7.94 -19.89
N THR A 79 -18.62 -8.28 -18.81
CA THR A 79 -20.06 -8.53 -18.88
C THR A 79 -20.74 -7.25 -18.39
N GLU A 80 -21.20 -6.45 -19.34
CA GLU A 80 -22.13 -5.36 -19.08
C GLU A 80 -23.42 -5.96 -18.54
N THR A 81 -23.63 -5.83 -17.23
CA THR A 81 -24.95 -5.96 -16.64
C THR A 81 -24.96 -5.15 -15.32
N THR A 82 -25.49 -3.93 -15.44
CA THR A 82 -26.04 -3.09 -14.36
C THR A 82 -25.18 -2.86 -13.11
N SER A 83 -24.12 -2.04 -13.18
CA SER A 83 -23.60 -1.32 -11.99
C SER A 83 -22.69 -0.12 -12.34
N ASN A 84 -23.11 0.76 -13.27
CA ASN A 84 -22.38 2.01 -13.53
C ASN A 84 -22.56 3.08 -12.44
N HIS A 85 -23.49 2.90 -11.50
CA HIS A 85 -23.77 3.90 -10.44
C HIS A 85 -22.93 3.74 -9.16
N HIS A 86 -22.52 2.54 -8.76
CA HIS A 86 -21.83 2.33 -7.47
C HIS A 86 -20.32 2.68 -7.49
N HIS A 87 -19.63 2.43 -8.60
CA HIS A 87 -18.17 2.66 -8.70
C HIS A 87 -17.80 4.14 -8.92
N HIS A 88 -18.66 4.90 -9.60
CA HIS A 88 -18.51 6.36 -9.70
C HIS A 88 -18.67 7.04 -8.34
N SER A 89 -19.70 6.64 -7.57
CA SER A 89 -19.98 7.22 -6.25
C SER A 89 -18.78 7.12 -5.28
N ASN A 90 -18.06 6.00 -5.24
CA ASN A 90 -16.90 5.87 -4.35
C ASN A 90 -15.71 6.77 -4.78
N LYS A 91 -15.44 6.88 -6.09
CA LYS A 91 -14.41 7.80 -6.60
C LYS A 91 -14.75 9.27 -6.36
N ASP A 92 -16.02 9.62 -6.49
CA ASP A 92 -16.52 10.97 -6.24
C ASP A 92 -16.44 11.32 -4.75
N HIS A 93 -16.78 10.38 -3.86
CA HIS A 93 -16.64 10.54 -2.41
C HIS A 93 -15.16 10.69 -2.00
N LEU A 94 -14.27 9.86 -2.55
CA LEU A 94 -12.83 9.96 -2.32
C LEU A 94 -12.29 11.32 -2.77
N LEU A 95 -12.61 11.74 -3.99
CA LEU A 95 -12.18 13.03 -4.53
C LEU A 95 -12.67 14.18 -3.64
N ARG A 96 -13.94 14.16 -3.24
CA ARG A 96 -14.53 15.20 -2.39
C ARG A 96 -13.86 15.27 -1.02
N VAL A 97 -13.61 14.14 -0.37
CA VAL A 97 -12.88 14.08 0.91
C VAL A 97 -11.46 14.61 0.74
N CYS A 98 -10.73 14.19 -0.30
CA CYS A 98 -9.39 14.70 -0.60
C CYS A 98 -9.40 16.22 -0.86
N THR A 99 -10.37 16.74 -1.62
CA THR A 99 -10.52 18.18 -1.87
C THR A 99 -10.76 18.95 -0.57
N ILE A 100 -11.66 18.47 0.30
CA ILE A 100 -11.91 19.08 1.61
C ILE A 100 -10.62 19.10 2.44
N LEU A 101 -9.93 17.96 2.55
CA LEU A 101 -8.69 17.86 3.32
C LEU A 101 -7.61 18.80 2.81
N TYR A 102 -7.46 18.94 1.50
CA TYR A 102 -6.50 19.86 0.89
C TYR A 102 -6.88 21.33 1.14
N GLN A 103 -8.13 21.71 0.88
CA GLN A 103 -8.58 23.10 1.01
C GLN A 103 -8.62 23.57 2.46
N GLN A 104 -8.98 22.67 3.38
CA GLN A 104 -9.18 22.98 4.80
C GLN A 104 -7.95 22.69 5.66
N GLN A 105 -6.80 22.28 5.09
CA GLN A 105 -5.62 21.84 5.85
C GLN A 105 -5.05 22.87 6.84
N ASN A 106 -5.29 24.17 6.63
CA ASN A 106 -4.88 25.26 7.52
C ASN A 106 -6.05 25.93 8.27
N SER A 107 -7.27 25.41 8.11
CA SER A 107 -8.46 25.94 8.78
C SER A 107 -8.59 25.42 10.22
N PRO A 108 -9.42 26.04 11.09
CA PRO A 108 -9.74 25.47 12.40
C PRO A 108 -10.36 24.07 12.30
N ASP A 109 -10.15 23.22 13.32
CA ASP A 109 -10.66 21.84 13.32
C ASP A 109 -12.18 21.75 13.20
N SER A 110 -12.92 22.67 13.82
CA SER A 110 -14.38 22.75 13.71
C SER A 110 -14.85 22.86 12.26
N ARG A 111 -14.14 23.63 11.41
CA ARG A 111 -14.49 23.80 10.00
C ARG A 111 -14.22 22.52 9.20
N LEU A 112 -13.09 21.86 9.43
CA LEU A 112 -12.77 20.60 8.77
C LEU A 112 -13.79 19.51 9.15
N VAL A 113 -14.03 19.33 10.45
CA VAL A 113 -14.98 18.35 10.99
C VAL A 113 -16.38 18.57 10.43
N SER A 114 -16.86 19.82 10.38
CA SER A 114 -18.17 20.17 9.81
C SER A 114 -18.28 19.80 8.33
N LYS A 115 -17.23 20.05 7.53
CA LYS A 115 -17.22 19.71 6.09
C LYS A 115 -17.14 18.20 5.85
N LEU A 116 -16.34 17.47 6.64
CA LEU A 116 -16.25 16.02 6.51
C LEU A 116 -17.54 15.34 6.97
N SER A 117 -18.14 15.78 8.07
CA SER A 117 -19.38 15.19 8.61
C SER A 117 -20.61 15.48 7.75
N SER A 118 -20.56 16.50 6.89
CA SER A 118 -21.62 16.78 5.89
C SER A 118 -21.35 16.10 4.54
N THR A 119 -20.30 15.29 4.44
CA THR A 119 -19.96 14.52 3.25
C THR A 119 -20.30 13.06 3.49
N GLU A 120 -21.04 12.45 2.57
CA GLU A 120 -21.37 11.03 2.64
C GLU A 120 -20.15 10.21 2.20
N PHE A 121 -19.57 9.46 3.14
CA PHE A 121 -18.57 8.42 2.86
C PHE A 121 -18.55 7.41 4.00
N GLN A 122 -18.17 6.17 3.70
CA GLN A 122 -17.97 5.15 4.71
C GLN A 122 -16.49 5.09 5.09
N LEU A 123 -16.20 5.34 6.37
CA LEU A 123 -14.85 5.22 6.88
C LEU A 123 -14.47 3.74 7.04
N THR A 124 -13.64 3.23 6.13
CA THR A 124 -13.03 1.89 6.18
C THR A 124 -11.51 2.00 6.11
N HIS A 125 -10.77 0.94 6.45
CA HIS A 125 -9.31 0.94 6.31
C HIS A 125 -8.89 1.16 4.86
N GLU A 126 -9.60 0.58 3.91
CA GLU A 126 -9.33 0.74 2.49
C GLU A 126 -9.54 2.19 2.05
N PHE A 127 -10.68 2.80 2.40
CA PHE A 127 -10.93 4.21 2.10
C PHE A 127 -9.87 5.13 2.72
N PHE A 128 -9.48 4.85 3.97
CA PHE A 128 -8.43 5.59 4.65
C PHE A 128 -7.08 5.51 3.90
N LEU A 129 -6.69 4.32 3.46
CA LEU A 129 -5.47 4.11 2.69
C LEU A 129 -5.54 4.80 1.31
N GLN A 130 -6.70 4.81 0.66
CA GLN A 130 -6.94 5.53 -0.60
C GLN A 130 -6.80 7.04 -0.43
N VAL A 131 -7.36 7.62 0.64
CA VAL A 131 -7.14 9.04 0.98
C VAL A 131 -5.65 9.31 1.17
N CYS A 132 -4.94 8.46 1.94
CA CYS A 132 -3.49 8.60 2.14
C CYS A 132 -2.69 8.51 0.83
N ASN A 133 -3.11 7.68 -0.13
CA ASN A 133 -2.45 7.55 -1.42
C ASN A 133 -2.51 8.82 -2.28
N ASN A 134 -3.51 9.68 -2.05
CA ASN A 134 -3.63 10.97 -2.73
C ASN A 134 -2.69 12.05 -2.16
N PHE A 135 -2.04 11.78 -1.03
CA PHE A 135 -1.16 12.73 -0.34
C PHE A 135 0.19 12.11 0.03
N PRO A 136 0.97 11.57 -0.94
CA PRO A 136 2.16 10.77 -0.65
C PRO A 136 3.28 11.54 0.06
N LEU A 137 3.29 12.87 -0.04
CA LEU A 137 4.27 13.78 0.55
C LEU A 137 3.64 14.93 1.36
N SER A 138 2.31 14.92 1.54
CA SER A 138 1.58 16.01 2.19
C SER A 138 1.02 15.54 3.54
N TRP A 139 1.82 15.71 4.59
CA TRP A 139 1.48 15.21 5.92
C TRP A 139 0.23 15.85 6.54
N ARG A 140 -0.02 17.16 6.32
CA ARG A 140 -1.12 17.90 6.98
C ARG A 140 -2.50 17.33 6.67
N PRO A 141 -2.92 17.18 5.39
CA PRO A 141 -4.19 16.55 5.04
C PRO A 141 -4.37 15.17 5.70
N VAL A 142 -3.33 14.34 5.65
CA VAL A 142 -3.36 12.95 6.16
C VAL A 142 -3.48 12.92 7.67
N HIS A 143 -2.67 13.71 8.37
CA HIS A 143 -2.70 13.76 9.84
C HIS A 143 -4.05 14.28 10.35
N ARG A 144 -4.62 15.30 9.70
CA ARG A 144 -5.94 15.81 10.10
C ARG A 144 -7.05 14.81 9.84
N PHE A 145 -6.97 14.05 8.74
CA PHE A 145 -7.91 12.97 8.49
C PHE A 145 -7.79 11.84 9.52
N PHE A 146 -6.56 11.52 9.94
CA PHE A 146 -6.29 10.56 11.02
C PHE A 146 -6.92 10.98 12.36
N LEU A 147 -6.75 12.25 12.76
CA LEU A 147 -7.39 12.77 13.98
C LEU A 147 -8.92 12.76 13.86
N TYR A 148 -9.45 13.10 12.68
CA TYR A 148 -10.89 13.00 12.41
C TYR A 148 -11.39 11.56 12.55
N SER A 149 -10.68 10.59 11.96
CA SER A 149 -11.07 9.17 12.01
C SER A 149 -10.97 8.54 13.40
N GLN A 150 -10.18 9.11 14.31
CA GLN A 150 -10.10 8.71 15.72
C GLN A 150 -11.24 9.27 16.59
N THR A 151 -11.85 10.39 16.18
CA THR A 151 -12.87 11.09 16.98
C THR A 151 -14.28 10.81 16.48
N HIS A 152 -14.42 10.49 15.19
CA HIS A 152 -15.70 10.25 14.53
C HIS A 152 -15.79 8.79 14.10
N HIS A 153 -15.67 7.89 15.09
CA HIS A 153 -15.82 6.45 14.90
C HIS A 153 -17.21 6.15 14.34
N SER A 154 -17.27 5.68 13.09
CA SER A 154 -18.35 4.76 12.73
C SER A 154 -18.18 3.51 13.61
N LEU A 155 -19.29 2.97 14.15
CA LEU A 155 -19.25 1.79 15.04
C LEU A 155 -18.31 0.71 14.46
N GLY A 156 -17.11 0.55 15.04
CA GLY A 156 -16.15 -0.49 14.67
C GLY A 156 -14.91 -0.08 13.87
N PHE A 157 -14.72 1.19 13.47
CA PHE A 157 -13.44 1.59 12.87
C PHE A 157 -12.35 1.79 13.95
N SER A 158 -11.24 1.06 13.82
CA SER A 158 -10.04 1.26 14.65
C SER A 158 -8.79 1.12 13.79
N HIS A 159 -7.83 2.02 13.96
CA HIS A 159 -6.59 1.97 13.20
C HIS A 159 -5.77 0.70 13.48
N THR A 160 -5.18 0.14 12.43
CA THR A 160 -4.34 -1.06 12.49
C THR A 160 -2.88 -0.69 12.23
N SER A 161 -1.97 -1.65 12.44
CA SER A 161 -0.56 -1.51 12.04
C SER A 161 -0.40 -1.09 10.58
N VAL A 162 -1.31 -1.50 9.68
CA VAL A 162 -1.28 -1.13 8.27
C VAL A 162 -1.53 0.36 8.08
N THR A 163 -2.57 0.91 8.71
CA THR A 163 -2.89 2.35 8.59
C THR A 163 -1.85 3.22 9.29
N TYR A 164 -1.36 2.82 10.48
CA TYR A 164 -0.28 3.54 11.17
C TYR A 164 1.00 3.57 10.32
N ASN A 165 1.43 2.43 9.78
CA ASN A 165 2.61 2.36 8.92
C ASN A 165 2.47 3.22 7.66
N LYS A 166 1.26 3.34 7.10
CA LYS A 166 1.00 4.21 5.95
C LYS A 166 1.23 5.68 6.31
N ILE A 167 0.67 6.14 7.42
CA ILE A 167 0.78 7.54 7.87
C ILE A 167 2.22 7.85 8.28
N LEU A 168 2.87 6.98 9.06
CA LEU A 168 4.30 7.10 9.42
C LEU A 168 5.15 7.29 8.17
N GLY A 169 4.93 6.49 7.13
CA GLY A 169 5.64 6.62 5.87
C GLY A 169 5.45 7.97 5.18
N ILE A 170 4.26 8.56 5.25
CA ILE A 170 3.98 9.88 4.67
C ILE A 170 4.63 10.99 5.50
N ILE A 171 4.39 11.00 6.81
CA ILE A 171 4.94 12.03 7.72
C ILE A 171 6.47 12.01 7.70
N GLY A 172 7.08 10.83 7.70
CA GLY A 172 8.53 10.67 7.61
C GLY A 172 9.11 11.20 6.29
N LYS A 173 8.44 10.96 5.16
CA LYS A 173 8.83 11.53 3.86
C LYS A 173 8.68 13.05 3.80
N SER A 174 7.67 13.60 4.47
CA SER A 174 7.46 15.05 4.59
C SER A 174 8.40 15.73 5.59
N ARG A 175 9.30 14.97 6.25
CA ARG A 175 10.29 15.48 7.22
C ARG A 175 9.70 16.23 8.43
N ASN A 176 8.43 15.98 8.77
CA ASN A 176 7.86 16.49 10.02
C ASN A 176 8.26 15.56 11.17
N MET A 177 9.48 15.76 11.70
CA MET A 177 10.13 14.81 12.61
C MET A 177 9.51 14.76 14.00
N ASP A 178 8.95 15.87 14.50
CA ASP A 178 8.32 15.91 15.81
C ASP A 178 7.05 15.05 15.82
N LEU A 179 6.17 15.29 14.84
CA LEU A 179 4.95 14.50 14.67
C LEU A 179 5.27 13.04 14.32
N PHE A 180 6.30 12.80 13.50
CA PHE A 180 6.75 11.46 13.16
C PHE A 180 7.13 10.67 14.43
N TRP A 181 7.88 11.30 15.32
CA TRP A 181 8.35 10.67 16.55
C TRP A 181 7.20 10.38 17.50
N GLU A 182 6.28 11.33 17.68
CA GLU A 182 5.07 11.15 18.49
C GLU A 182 4.25 9.95 17.99
N LEU A 183 3.97 9.90 16.68
CA LEU A 183 3.18 8.82 16.09
C LEU A 183 3.89 7.47 16.17
N ALA A 184 5.22 7.43 16.06
CA ALA A 184 6.01 6.21 16.21
C ALA A 184 5.89 5.66 17.63
N GLN A 185 6.05 6.53 18.64
CA GLN A 185 5.88 6.15 20.05
C GLN A 185 4.45 5.67 20.34
N GLU A 186 3.44 6.34 19.80
CA GLU A 186 2.05 5.90 19.94
C GLU A 186 1.81 4.52 19.32
N THR A 187 2.38 4.27 18.13
CA THR A 187 2.27 2.97 17.45
C THR A 187 2.84 1.84 18.31
N GLY A 188 3.99 2.08 18.95
CA GLY A 188 4.61 1.14 19.90
C GLY A 188 3.74 0.92 21.14
N LYS A 189 3.30 2.00 21.80
CA LYS A 189 2.44 1.94 23.00
C LYS A 189 1.13 1.18 22.79
N ARG A 190 0.57 1.24 21.58
CA ARG A 190 -0.66 0.52 21.21
C ARG A 190 -0.44 -0.94 20.85
N GLY A 191 0.80 -1.45 20.86
CA GLY A 191 1.13 -2.80 20.41
C GLY A 191 0.92 -3.02 18.91
N LEU A 192 0.89 -1.93 18.13
CA LEU A 192 0.67 -1.98 16.68
C LEU A 192 1.98 -2.00 15.89
N ALA A 193 3.12 -1.86 16.55
CA ALA A 193 4.43 -1.91 15.91
C ALA A 193 4.75 -3.32 15.39
N ASN A 194 5.24 -3.40 14.17
CA ASN A 194 5.73 -4.64 13.54
C ASN A 194 7.03 -4.37 12.75
N ASP A 195 7.61 -5.40 12.13
CA ASP A 195 8.86 -5.27 11.35
C ASP A 195 8.82 -4.11 10.34
N LYS A 196 7.68 -3.91 9.67
CA LYS A 196 7.51 -2.79 8.74
C LYS A 196 7.53 -1.43 9.46
N THR A 197 6.96 -1.34 10.65
CA THR A 197 7.06 -0.15 11.52
C THR A 197 8.51 0.15 11.84
N PHE A 198 9.26 -0.82 12.35
CA PHE A 198 10.68 -0.65 12.70
C PHE A 198 11.50 -0.20 11.48
N ARG A 199 11.31 -0.82 10.31
CA ARG A 199 12.00 -0.41 9.07
C ARG A 199 11.70 1.04 8.69
N VAL A 200 10.45 1.49 8.80
CA VAL A 200 10.07 2.87 8.49
C VAL A 200 10.68 3.83 9.51
N VAL A 201 10.58 3.52 10.81
CA VAL A 201 11.10 4.35 11.91
C VAL A 201 12.61 4.50 11.84
N LEU A 202 13.34 3.38 11.79
CA LEU A 202 14.81 3.39 11.75
C LEU A 202 15.35 4.10 10.52
N ARG A 203 14.79 3.82 9.32
CA ARG A 203 15.22 4.49 8.09
C ARG A 203 15.03 6.00 8.19
N THR A 204 13.89 6.44 8.71
CA THR A 204 13.52 7.86 8.77
C THR A 204 14.38 8.62 9.78
N LEU A 205 14.54 8.06 10.99
CA LEU A 205 15.36 8.66 12.04
C LEU A 205 16.85 8.67 11.69
N ALA A 206 17.38 7.59 11.11
CA ALA A 206 18.75 7.57 10.59
C ALA A 206 18.97 8.65 9.54
N SER A 207 18.01 8.81 8.61
CA SER A 207 18.05 9.86 7.58
C SER A 207 17.87 11.28 8.13
N ALA A 208 17.41 11.42 9.38
CA ALA A 208 17.29 12.69 10.09
C ALA A 208 18.43 12.92 11.10
N ARG A 209 19.41 12.00 11.17
CA ARG A 209 20.53 12.00 12.14
C ARG A 209 20.10 11.93 13.60
N GLU A 210 18.93 11.33 13.86
CA GLU A 210 18.32 11.20 15.18
C GLU A 210 18.69 9.88 15.88
N MET A 211 20.00 9.60 15.99
CA MET A 211 20.50 8.29 16.42
C MET A 211 20.03 7.87 17.83
N LYS A 212 19.87 8.83 18.75
CA LYS A 212 19.35 8.57 20.10
C LYS A 212 17.92 8.03 20.07
N LYS A 213 17.08 8.59 19.20
CA LYS A 213 15.69 8.14 18.98
C LYS A 213 15.65 6.75 18.31
N CYS A 214 16.57 6.46 17.38
CA CYS A 214 16.70 5.11 16.80
C CYS A 214 16.92 4.04 17.85
N VAL A 215 17.89 4.26 18.75
CA VAL A 215 18.22 3.29 19.81
C VAL A 215 17.03 3.14 20.75
N SER A 216 16.45 4.25 21.22
CA SER A 216 15.29 4.23 22.11
C SER A 216 14.11 3.45 21.53
N PHE A 217 13.81 3.60 20.24
CA PHE A 217 12.69 2.89 19.63
C PHE A 217 12.96 1.39 19.46
N SER A 218 14.22 1.00 19.24
CA SER A 218 14.59 -0.42 19.02
C SER A 218 14.59 -1.25 20.30
N THR A 219 14.63 -0.60 21.46
CA THR A 219 14.65 -1.24 22.78
C THR A 219 13.32 -1.11 23.55
N SER A 220 12.31 -0.50 22.93
CA SER A 220 10.95 -0.32 23.50
C SER A 220 10.01 -1.41 22.99
#